data_AF-Q1PQA6-F1
#
_entry.id   AF-Q1PQA6-F1
#
_cell.length_a   1.000
_cell.length_b   1.000
_cell.length_c   1.000
_cell.angle_alpha   90.00
_cell.angle_beta   90.00
_cell.angle_gamma   90.00
#
_symmetry.space_group_name_H-M   'P 1'
#
loop_
_entity.id
_entity.type
_entity.pdbx_description
1 polymer ?
#
loop_
_entity_poly.entity_id
_entity_poly.type
_entity_poly.pdbx_seq_one_letter_code
_entity_poly.pdbx_strand_id
1 'polypeptide(L)'
;MHWRQMGGHIKRVYNSGVDVVWGISCDNTAWVYNGGWGGMFLKGLEGSGKINAMIDTHTYYVYENQRWNPISGFTAKSLPTDRHTWSDATGRQKRSKEHTKLLSTHCEWISDWAIDYNIPGGADKEGWQYAIDFPANYHAHKKLTDCVRRRRWMKRCRLSSSGPWQELSQSKVLDAALHVLDEDVDSAHDVKNVPVAAWAIASNGDVLIRHGVSSLNPRGDAWEHIASEQPLIAISVGPTGQVWTVARNGMVFFRYGISRQNPCGDAWQQVEAPAGVTFKAISVGRAGIWALDNQQRLAVRKEISRTFPEGSHWQFLPNAANIPPHTEQQCGFRSVSVGAEVWAISLN
;
A
#
# COMPACT_ATOMS: atom_id res chain seq x y z
N MET A 1 21.30 -9.29 21.49
CA MET A 1 20.08 -9.09 20.67
C MET A 1 19.37 -10.45 20.59
N HIS A 2 18.08 -10.52 20.94
CA HIS A 2 17.30 -11.76 20.86
C HIS A 2 16.11 -11.53 19.94
N TRP A 3 15.95 -12.40 18.96
CA TRP A 3 14.78 -12.40 18.09
C TRP A 3 13.64 -13.12 18.78
N ARG A 4 12.45 -12.51 18.79
CA ARG A 4 11.22 -13.13 19.27
C ARG A 4 10.22 -13.20 18.14
N GLN A 5 9.58 -14.35 18.00
CA GLN A 5 8.49 -14.49 17.06
C GLN A 5 7.24 -13.82 17.63
N MET A 6 6.59 -13.04 16.78
CA MET A 6 5.41 -12.25 17.12
C MET A 6 4.20 -12.84 16.43
N GLY A 7 3.16 -13.18 17.20
CA GLY A 7 1.89 -13.61 16.65
C GLY A 7 1.14 -12.45 15.98
N GLY A 8 0.04 -12.80 15.31
CA GLY A 8 -0.79 -11.88 14.56
C GLY A 8 -0.63 -12.02 13.06
N HIS A 9 -1.33 -11.18 12.32
CA HIS A 9 -1.23 -11.11 10.87
C HIS A 9 -1.27 -9.64 10.42
N ILE A 10 -0.10 -9.14 10.00
CA ILE A 10 0.11 -7.75 9.62
C ILE A 10 0.70 -7.74 8.21
N LYS A 11 0.02 -7.05 7.30
CA LYS A 11 0.41 -6.90 5.89
C LYS A 11 1.49 -5.84 5.70
N ARG A 12 1.48 -4.76 6.50
CA ARG A 12 2.48 -3.70 6.47
C ARG A 12 2.69 -3.15 7.88
N VAL A 13 3.95 -2.88 8.22
CA VAL A 13 4.38 -2.35 9.53
C VAL A 13 4.94 -0.95 9.31
N TYR A 14 4.67 -0.05 10.26
CA TYR A 14 5.20 1.31 10.32
C TYR A 14 5.93 1.47 11.65
N ASN A 15 7.17 1.95 11.59
CA ASN A 15 8.03 2.13 12.74
C ASN A 15 8.43 3.61 12.82
N SER A 16 8.32 4.18 14.02
CA SER A 16 8.63 5.59 14.29
C SER A 16 10.11 5.89 14.54
N GLY A 17 10.93 4.86 14.78
CA GLY A 17 12.28 4.94 15.33
C GLY A 17 12.34 4.74 16.85
N VAL A 18 11.19 4.75 17.53
CA VAL A 18 11.04 4.49 18.98
C VAL A 18 10.01 3.37 19.21
N ASP A 19 9.65 3.09 20.46
CA ASP A 19 8.70 2.04 20.88
C ASP A 19 7.23 2.26 20.42
N VAL A 20 7.01 3.01 19.33
CA VAL A 20 5.74 3.16 18.65
C VAL A 20 5.80 2.44 17.30
N VAL A 21 5.04 1.36 17.21
CA VAL A 21 4.92 0.53 16.00
C VAL A 21 3.45 0.33 15.68
N TRP A 22 3.06 0.67 14.46
CA TRP A 22 1.74 0.38 13.91
C TRP A 22 1.81 -0.70 12.84
N GLY A 23 0.70 -1.35 12.59
CA GLY A 23 0.53 -2.31 11.51
C GLY A 23 -0.84 -2.21 10.88
N ILE A 24 -0.96 -2.63 9.62
CA ILE A 24 -2.25 -2.80 8.95
C ILE A 24 -2.41 -4.25 8.48
N SER A 25 -3.60 -4.82 8.66
CA SER A 25 -3.98 -6.15 8.16
C SER A 25 -4.46 -6.09 6.70
N CYS A 26 -4.80 -7.24 6.09
CA CYS A 26 -5.26 -7.28 4.69
C CYS A 26 -6.57 -6.52 4.46
N ASP A 27 -7.46 -6.54 5.45
CA ASP A 27 -8.74 -5.83 5.42
C ASP A 27 -8.64 -4.35 5.82
N ASN A 28 -7.42 -3.80 5.88
CA ASN A 28 -7.10 -2.43 6.27
C ASN A 28 -7.46 -2.09 7.74
N THR A 29 -7.63 -3.07 8.63
CA THR A 29 -7.68 -2.78 10.08
C THR A 29 -6.32 -2.29 10.55
N ALA A 30 -6.30 -1.17 11.27
CA ALA A 30 -5.09 -0.64 11.86
C ALA A 30 -4.88 -1.21 13.28
N TRP A 31 -3.63 -1.55 13.57
CA TRP A 31 -3.19 -2.17 14.81
C TRP A 31 -2.01 -1.40 15.39
N VAL A 32 -1.94 -1.32 16.71
CA VAL A 32 -0.81 -0.78 17.47
C VAL A 32 -0.15 -1.89 18.28
N TYR A 33 1.17 -1.92 18.29
CA TYR A 33 1.95 -2.84 19.11
C TYR A 33 1.90 -2.43 20.58
N ASN A 34 1.67 -3.38 21.49
CA ASN A 34 1.47 -3.10 22.93
C ASN A 34 2.68 -3.48 23.82
N GLY A 35 3.83 -3.78 23.23
CA GLY A 35 5.04 -4.21 23.93
C GLY A 35 5.04 -5.67 24.38
N GLY A 36 3.99 -6.44 24.08
CA GLY A 36 3.92 -7.87 24.37
C GLY A 36 4.70 -8.73 23.39
N TRP A 37 4.80 -10.02 23.65
CA TRP A 37 5.33 -11.01 22.71
C TRP A 37 4.58 -12.33 22.91
N GLY A 38 4.49 -13.13 21.85
CA GLY A 38 3.71 -14.38 21.80
C GLY A 38 2.53 -14.35 20.82
N GLY A 39 1.59 -15.30 20.96
CA GLY A 39 0.38 -15.40 20.12
C GLY A 39 0.15 -16.78 19.52
N MET A 40 -0.86 -16.93 18.66
CA MET A 40 -1.42 -18.23 18.23
C MET A 40 -0.42 -19.14 17.47
N PHE A 41 0.73 -18.64 17.03
CA PHE A 41 1.81 -19.45 16.47
C PHE A 41 2.70 -20.12 17.54
N LEU A 42 2.59 -19.72 18.82
CA LEU A 42 3.37 -20.21 19.96
C LEU A 42 2.53 -21.05 20.93
N LYS A 43 1.78 -22.05 20.45
CA LYS A 43 1.13 -22.99 21.39
C LYS A 43 2.20 -23.70 22.21
N GLY A 44 2.20 -23.53 23.54
CA GLY A 44 3.07 -24.23 24.48
C GLY A 44 4.37 -23.49 24.88
N LEU A 45 4.59 -22.26 24.42
CA LEU A 45 5.69 -21.40 24.89
C LEU A 45 5.13 -20.30 25.79
N GLU A 46 5.93 -19.85 26.75
CA GLU A 46 5.61 -18.68 27.57
C GLU A 46 5.30 -17.47 26.67
N GLY A 47 4.42 -16.59 27.14
CA GLY A 47 4.09 -15.35 26.45
C GLY A 47 3.89 -14.24 27.46
N SER A 48 3.97 -12.99 27.01
CA SER A 48 3.86 -11.81 27.89
C SER A 48 2.50 -11.57 28.55
N GLY A 49 1.48 -12.39 28.26
CA GLY A 49 0.08 -12.14 28.66
C GLY A 49 -0.62 -10.99 27.92
N LYS A 50 0.11 -10.12 27.23
CA LYS A 50 -0.43 -9.00 26.42
C LYS A 50 -0.86 -9.44 25.02
N ILE A 51 -1.60 -10.53 24.91
CA ILE A 51 -2.01 -11.12 23.63
C ILE A 51 -3.50 -10.88 23.39
N ASN A 52 -3.82 -10.29 22.24
CA ASN A 52 -5.19 -10.05 21.80
C ASN A 52 -5.55 -10.94 20.61
N ALA A 53 -6.84 -11.26 20.50
CA ALA A 53 -7.39 -11.88 19.30
C ALA A 53 -7.32 -10.90 18.12
N MET A 54 -7.04 -11.43 16.93
CA MET A 54 -6.99 -10.68 15.69
C MET A 54 -7.79 -11.42 14.64
N ILE A 55 -8.65 -10.69 13.94
CA ILE A 55 -9.40 -11.21 12.80
C ILE A 55 -8.99 -10.40 11.59
N ASP A 56 -8.56 -11.08 10.53
CA ASP A 56 -8.26 -10.46 9.24
C ASP A 56 -9.14 -11.09 8.16
N THR A 57 -9.52 -10.30 7.16
CA THR A 57 -10.27 -10.77 6.01
C THR A 57 -9.45 -10.56 4.74
N HIS A 58 -9.23 -11.62 3.98
CA HIS A 58 -8.55 -11.55 2.70
C HIS A 58 -9.52 -11.85 1.57
N THR A 59 -9.44 -11.06 0.50
CA THR A 59 -10.22 -11.29 -0.73
C THR A 59 -9.33 -11.89 -1.79
N TYR A 60 -9.65 -13.11 -2.22
CA TYR A 60 -9.00 -13.79 -3.33
C TYR A 60 -9.66 -13.40 -4.64
N TYR A 61 -8.84 -13.15 -5.66
CA TYR A 61 -9.31 -12.84 -7.00
C TYR A 61 -8.86 -13.90 -8.01
N VAL A 62 -9.79 -14.31 -8.87
CA VAL A 62 -9.55 -15.18 -10.02
C VAL A 62 -10.16 -14.51 -11.25
N TYR A 63 -9.47 -14.57 -12.37
CA TYR A 63 -9.90 -13.93 -13.61
C TYR A 63 -10.32 -14.99 -14.63
N GLU A 64 -11.51 -14.81 -15.18
CA GLU A 64 -12.02 -15.57 -16.31
C GLU A 64 -11.73 -14.78 -17.59
N ASN A 65 -11.08 -15.39 -18.57
CA ASN A 65 -10.63 -14.75 -19.80
C ASN A 65 -11.30 -15.40 -21.02
N GLN A 66 -11.74 -14.58 -21.97
CA GLN A 66 -12.35 -15.03 -23.22
C GLN A 66 -11.83 -14.22 -24.42
N ARG A 67 -11.74 -14.88 -25.57
CA ARG A 67 -11.35 -14.27 -26.85
C ARG A 67 -12.53 -14.27 -27.82
N TRP A 68 -12.65 -13.21 -28.59
CA TRP A 68 -13.65 -13.08 -29.65
C TRP A 68 -13.31 -13.98 -30.83
N ASN A 69 -14.34 -14.68 -31.33
CA ASN A 69 -14.31 -15.51 -32.52
C ASN A 69 -15.42 -15.04 -33.49
N PRO A 70 -15.15 -14.95 -34.80
CA PRO A 70 -16.15 -14.50 -35.79
C PRO A 70 -17.44 -15.31 -35.83
N ILE A 71 -17.39 -16.60 -35.49
CA ILE A 71 -18.51 -17.53 -35.61
C ILE A 71 -19.31 -17.60 -34.30
N SER A 72 -18.62 -17.68 -33.17
CA SER A 72 -19.23 -17.96 -31.86
C SER A 72 -19.20 -16.79 -30.88
N GLY A 73 -18.67 -15.64 -31.27
CA GLY A 73 -18.46 -14.51 -30.37
C GLY A 73 -17.38 -14.80 -29.33
N PHE A 74 -17.53 -14.25 -28.12
CA PHE A 74 -16.56 -14.48 -27.05
C PHE A 74 -16.64 -15.92 -26.54
N THR A 75 -15.50 -16.62 -26.58
CA THR A 75 -15.40 -18.03 -26.20
C THR A 75 -14.20 -18.29 -25.28
N ALA A 76 -14.27 -19.41 -24.54
CA ALA A 76 -13.18 -19.92 -23.70
C ALA A 76 -12.06 -20.59 -24.52
N LYS A 77 -12.27 -20.81 -25.83
CA LYS A 77 -11.24 -21.35 -26.74
C LYS A 77 -10.22 -20.25 -27.03
N SER A 78 -9.07 -20.34 -26.38
CA SER A 78 -7.95 -19.42 -26.56
C SER A 78 -6.96 -19.93 -27.61
N LEU A 79 -6.18 -19.03 -28.19
CA LEU A 79 -5.01 -19.34 -29.02
C LEU A 79 -3.83 -19.82 -28.14
N PRO A 80 -2.84 -20.54 -28.68
CA PRO A 80 -1.71 -21.05 -27.88
C PRO A 80 -0.91 -19.97 -27.13
N THR A 81 -0.85 -18.75 -27.66
CA THR A 81 -0.14 -17.61 -27.07
C THR A 81 -1.01 -16.77 -26.14
N ASP A 82 -2.27 -17.13 -25.96
CA ASP A 82 -3.20 -16.39 -25.12
C ASP A 82 -3.00 -16.69 -23.62
N ARG A 83 -3.55 -15.79 -22.80
CA ARG A 83 -3.72 -16.04 -21.38
C ARG A 83 -4.56 -17.29 -21.14
N HIS A 84 -4.30 -17.95 -20.02
CA HIS A 84 -5.15 -19.04 -19.54
C HIS A 84 -6.61 -18.58 -19.40
N THR A 85 -7.56 -19.43 -19.78
CA THR A 85 -9.01 -19.16 -19.61
C THR A 85 -9.36 -18.77 -18.16
N TRP A 86 -8.63 -19.34 -17.20
CA TRP A 86 -8.71 -18.99 -15.79
C TRP A 86 -7.32 -18.65 -15.28
N SER A 87 -7.13 -17.43 -14.77
CA SER A 87 -5.82 -16.91 -14.39
C SER A 87 -5.82 -16.07 -13.12
N ASP A 88 -4.62 -15.72 -12.67
CA ASP A 88 -4.39 -14.58 -11.79
C ASP A 88 -4.61 -13.23 -12.52
N ALA A 89 -4.38 -12.12 -11.82
CA ALA A 89 -4.54 -10.77 -12.39
C ALA A 89 -3.60 -10.47 -13.57
N THR A 90 -2.42 -11.09 -13.59
CA THR A 90 -1.44 -10.89 -14.67
C THR A 90 -1.78 -11.66 -15.93
N GLY A 91 -2.56 -12.74 -15.80
CA GLY A 91 -2.84 -13.67 -16.88
C GLY A 91 -1.77 -14.73 -17.11
N ARG A 92 -0.64 -14.64 -16.40
CA ARG A 92 0.54 -15.51 -16.60
C ARG A 92 0.44 -16.80 -15.80
N GLN A 93 -0.27 -16.79 -14.67
CA GLN A 93 -0.45 -17.99 -13.85
C GLN A 93 -1.85 -18.54 -14.01
N LYS A 94 -1.96 -19.83 -14.36
CA LYS A 94 -3.24 -20.55 -14.34
C LYS A 94 -3.78 -20.61 -12.91
N ARG A 95 -4.97 -20.04 -12.68
CA ARG A 95 -5.69 -20.11 -11.40
C ARG A 95 -7.17 -20.22 -11.67
N SER A 96 -7.84 -21.19 -11.06
CA SER A 96 -9.30 -21.38 -11.24
C SER A 96 -10.04 -21.36 -9.91
N LYS A 97 -11.37 -21.21 -9.98
CA LYS A 97 -12.24 -21.20 -8.79
C LYS A 97 -12.17 -22.51 -7.99
N GLU A 98 -11.98 -23.63 -8.69
CA GLU A 98 -11.96 -24.99 -8.16
C GLU A 98 -10.62 -25.33 -7.49
N HIS A 99 -9.51 -24.80 -8.02
CA HIS A 99 -8.17 -25.08 -7.51
C HIS A 99 -7.69 -24.06 -6.46
N THR A 100 -8.47 -23.01 -6.19
CA THR A 100 -8.15 -22.03 -5.16
C THR A 100 -8.42 -22.64 -3.78
N LYS A 101 -7.35 -22.96 -3.05
CA LYS A 101 -7.40 -23.53 -1.69
C LYS A 101 -6.80 -22.58 -0.67
N LEU A 102 -7.29 -22.64 0.57
CA LEU A 102 -6.69 -21.94 1.69
C LEU A 102 -5.41 -22.68 2.10
N LEU A 103 -4.32 -21.93 2.29
CA LEU A 103 -3.01 -22.50 2.64
C LEU A 103 -2.81 -22.64 4.16
N SER A 104 -3.68 -22.03 4.96
CA SER A 104 -3.61 -22.05 6.42
C SER A 104 -4.87 -22.70 6.99
N THR A 105 -4.70 -23.55 8.00
CA THR A 105 -5.79 -24.14 8.80
C THR A 105 -6.50 -23.11 9.68
N HIS A 106 -5.89 -21.93 9.87
CA HIS A 106 -6.49 -20.81 10.59
C HIS A 106 -7.37 -19.92 9.69
N CYS A 107 -7.46 -20.26 8.40
CA CYS A 107 -8.32 -19.58 7.45
C CYS A 107 -9.59 -20.40 7.18
N GLU A 108 -10.73 -19.71 7.09
CA GLU A 108 -12.00 -20.27 6.65
C GLU A 108 -12.59 -19.43 5.50
N TRP A 109 -13.27 -20.08 4.56
CA TRP A 109 -14.05 -19.34 3.54
C TRP A 109 -15.30 -18.78 4.20
N ILE A 110 -15.55 -17.48 4.02
CA ILE A 110 -16.73 -16.79 4.58
C ILE A 110 -17.67 -16.26 3.49
N SER A 111 -17.39 -16.59 2.23
CA SER A 111 -18.27 -16.31 1.09
C SER A 111 -18.10 -17.37 0.03
N ASP A 112 -19.10 -17.46 -0.85
CA ASP A 112 -18.94 -18.12 -2.16
C ASP A 112 -18.24 -17.22 -3.16
N TRP A 113 -17.92 -17.79 -4.32
CA TRP A 113 -17.41 -17.04 -5.46
C TRP A 113 -18.51 -16.12 -6.00
N ALA A 114 -18.23 -14.82 -6.04
CA ALA A 114 -19.10 -13.81 -6.62
C ALA A 114 -18.36 -13.02 -7.71
N ILE A 115 -19.12 -12.44 -8.63
CA ILE A 115 -18.58 -11.49 -9.61
C ILE A 115 -18.26 -10.18 -8.88
N ASP A 116 -17.07 -9.65 -9.13
CA ASP A 116 -16.65 -8.36 -8.59
C ASP A 116 -16.88 -7.24 -9.61
N TYR A 117 -17.91 -6.44 -9.34
CA TYR A 117 -18.27 -5.27 -10.15
C TYR A 117 -17.43 -4.03 -9.82
N ASN A 118 -16.73 -4.02 -8.68
CA ASN A 118 -15.92 -2.89 -8.19
C ASN A 118 -14.47 -2.97 -8.68
N ILE A 119 -14.31 -3.31 -9.96
CA ILE A 119 -13.01 -3.42 -10.62
C ILE A 119 -12.57 -2.09 -11.22
N PRO A 120 -11.28 -1.70 -11.09
CA PRO A 120 -10.75 -0.53 -11.81
C PRO A 120 -11.02 -0.61 -13.32
N GLY A 121 -11.47 0.50 -13.91
CA GLY A 121 -11.95 0.55 -15.30
C GLY A 121 -13.42 0.16 -15.47
N GLY A 122 -14.08 -0.25 -14.38
CA GLY A 122 -15.47 -0.70 -14.34
C GLY A 122 -15.68 -2.05 -15.03
N ALA A 123 -16.90 -2.56 -14.93
CA ALA A 123 -17.37 -3.74 -15.64
C ALA A 123 -18.79 -3.50 -16.16
N ASP A 124 -19.20 -4.26 -17.17
CA ASP A 124 -20.59 -4.24 -17.62
C ASP A 124 -21.54 -4.92 -16.61
N LYS A 125 -22.82 -4.99 -16.96
CA LYS A 125 -23.88 -5.58 -16.13
C LYS A 125 -23.68 -7.08 -15.83
N GLU A 126 -22.85 -7.76 -16.62
CA GLU A 126 -22.52 -9.18 -16.45
C GLU A 126 -21.12 -9.40 -15.83
N GLY A 127 -20.43 -8.30 -15.47
CA GLY A 127 -19.11 -8.31 -14.85
C GLY A 127 -17.94 -8.39 -15.83
N TRP A 128 -18.16 -8.19 -17.13
CA TRP A 128 -17.08 -8.21 -18.12
C TRP A 128 -16.40 -6.85 -18.25
N GLN A 129 -15.07 -6.90 -18.41
CA GLN A 129 -14.26 -5.82 -18.94
C GLN A 129 -13.73 -6.22 -20.32
N TYR A 130 -13.56 -5.26 -21.21
CA TYR A 130 -13.18 -5.47 -22.61
C TYR A 130 -11.86 -4.78 -22.94
N ALA A 131 -11.11 -5.31 -23.89
CA ALA A 131 -9.90 -4.70 -24.42
C ALA A 131 -9.62 -5.16 -25.86
N ILE A 132 -8.78 -4.42 -26.58
CA ILE A 132 -8.34 -4.77 -27.93
C ILE A 132 -7.50 -6.05 -27.95
N ASP A 133 -6.71 -6.28 -26.90
CA ASP A 133 -5.93 -7.50 -26.68
C ASP A 133 -5.68 -7.72 -25.16
N PHE A 134 -5.03 -8.84 -24.81
CA PHE A 134 -4.79 -9.18 -23.40
C PHE A 134 -3.85 -8.18 -22.66
N PRO A 135 -2.74 -7.71 -23.26
CA PRO A 135 -1.86 -6.73 -22.63
C PRO A 135 -2.47 -5.33 -22.45
N ALA A 136 -3.46 -4.95 -23.26
CA ALA A 136 -4.06 -3.62 -23.20
C ALA A 136 -4.84 -3.32 -21.92
N ASN A 137 -5.15 -2.03 -21.76
CA ASN A 137 -6.04 -1.55 -20.70
C ASN A 137 -7.48 -2.00 -20.95
N TYR A 138 -8.11 -2.43 -19.86
CA TYR A 138 -9.49 -2.91 -19.88
C TYR A 138 -10.48 -1.79 -19.51
N HIS A 139 -11.66 -1.82 -20.13
CA HIS A 139 -12.74 -0.87 -19.88
C HIS A 139 -14.12 -1.57 -19.80
N ALA A 140 -15.09 -0.92 -19.16
CA ALA A 140 -16.42 -1.49 -18.93
C ALA A 140 -17.27 -1.66 -20.20
N HIS A 141 -17.15 -0.76 -21.18
CA HIS A 141 -18.04 -0.70 -22.34
C HIS A 141 -17.44 -1.38 -23.57
N LYS A 142 -18.08 -2.43 -24.07
CA LYS A 142 -17.66 -3.13 -25.29
C LYS A 142 -17.60 -2.20 -26.50
N LYS A 143 -16.45 -2.17 -27.17
CA LYS A 143 -16.19 -1.50 -28.45
C LYS A 143 -16.07 -2.53 -29.58
N LEU A 144 -16.22 -2.08 -30.82
CA LEU A 144 -16.10 -2.95 -32.00
C LEU A 144 -14.69 -3.51 -32.19
N THR A 145 -13.67 -2.81 -31.69
CA THR A 145 -12.26 -3.22 -31.74
C THR A 145 -11.89 -4.21 -30.65
N ASP A 146 -12.78 -4.51 -29.69
CA ASP A 146 -12.43 -5.34 -28.54
C ASP A 146 -12.45 -6.83 -28.90
N CYS A 147 -11.27 -7.43 -28.91
CA CYS A 147 -11.09 -8.85 -29.26
C CYS A 147 -10.95 -9.75 -28.04
N VAL A 148 -10.83 -9.18 -26.84
CA VAL A 148 -10.77 -9.95 -25.58
C VAL A 148 -11.68 -9.36 -24.52
N ARG A 149 -12.12 -10.22 -23.60
CA ARG A 149 -12.79 -9.79 -22.37
C ARG A 149 -12.31 -10.60 -21.17
N ARG A 150 -12.42 -10.00 -19.99
CA ARG A 150 -12.15 -10.69 -18.72
C ARG A 150 -13.20 -10.37 -17.67
N ARG A 151 -13.42 -11.29 -16.74
CA ARG A 151 -14.32 -11.11 -15.60
C ARG A 151 -13.60 -11.49 -14.32
N ARG A 152 -13.66 -10.61 -13.32
CA ARG A 152 -13.03 -10.83 -12.01
C ARG A 152 -14.03 -11.48 -11.06
N TRP A 153 -13.65 -12.65 -10.56
CA TRP A 153 -14.35 -13.36 -9.51
C TRP A 153 -13.63 -13.13 -8.19
N MET A 154 -14.39 -12.93 -7.11
CA MET A 154 -13.87 -12.74 -5.76
C MET A 154 -14.44 -13.77 -4.78
N LYS A 155 -13.62 -14.18 -3.81
CA LYS A 155 -14.03 -15.01 -2.66
C LYS A 155 -13.31 -14.54 -1.41
N ARG A 156 -14.02 -14.40 -0.31
CA ARG A 156 -13.46 -13.88 0.95
C ARG A 156 -13.14 -15.02 1.91
N CYS A 157 -11.97 -14.97 2.51
CA CYS A 157 -11.62 -15.81 3.65
C CYS A 157 -11.42 -14.96 4.90
N ARG A 158 -11.69 -15.56 6.06
CA ARG A 158 -11.36 -15.01 7.37
C ARG A 158 -10.15 -15.76 7.91
N LEU A 159 -9.16 -15.03 8.40
CA LEU A 159 -8.04 -15.56 9.17
C LEU A 159 -8.23 -15.15 10.64
N SER A 160 -8.25 -16.14 11.52
CA SER A 160 -8.23 -15.92 12.97
C SER A 160 -6.80 -16.07 13.46
N SER A 161 -6.25 -15.04 14.11
CA SER A 161 -4.90 -15.01 14.68
C SER A 161 -4.93 -14.44 16.12
N SER A 162 -3.80 -14.45 16.80
CA SER A 162 -3.62 -13.67 18.04
C SER A 162 -2.18 -13.22 18.17
N GLY A 163 -1.97 -12.06 18.79
CA GLY A 163 -0.65 -11.46 18.92
C GLY A 163 -0.64 -10.22 19.82
N PRO A 164 0.52 -9.59 20.02
CA PRO A 164 0.69 -8.41 20.87
C PRO A 164 0.27 -7.11 20.17
N TRP A 165 -0.89 -7.16 19.53
CA TRP A 165 -1.46 -6.08 18.73
C TRP A 165 -2.80 -5.68 19.31
N GLN A 166 -3.05 -4.39 19.42
CA GLN A 166 -4.34 -3.83 19.81
C GLN A 166 -4.93 -3.06 18.63
N GLU A 167 -6.23 -3.17 18.39
CA GLU A 167 -6.87 -2.40 17.33
C GLU A 167 -6.74 -0.90 17.63
N LEU A 168 -6.20 -0.15 16.67
CA LEU A 168 -5.92 1.28 16.81
C LEU A 168 -7.23 2.06 16.89
N SER A 169 -8.12 1.82 15.93
CA SER A 169 -9.44 2.45 15.81
C SER A 169 -10.33 1.67 14.84
N GLN A 170 -11.64 1.92 14.90
CA GLN A 170 -12.62 1.36 13.97
C GLN A 170 -12.45 1.81 12.51
N SER A 171 -11.81 2.96 12.28
CA SER A 171 -11.50 3.45 10.93
C SER A 171 -10.46 2.57 10.24
N LYS A 172 -10.77 2.14 9.01
CA LYS A 172 -9.86 1.35 8.18
C LYS A 172 -8.80 2.25 7.55
N VAL A 173 -7.54 1.86 7.63
CA VAL A 173 -6.37 2.63 7.19
C VAL A 173 -5.72 1.96 5.96
N LEU A 174 -5.58 2.73 4.88
CA LEU A 174 -4.94 2.33 3.64
C LEU A 174 -3.41 2.44 3.71
N ASP A 175 -2.92 3.54 4.27
CA ASP A 175 -1.48 3.80 4.46
C ASP A 175 -1.25 4.66 5.70
N ALA A 176 -0.05 4.61 6.27
CA ALA A 176 0.32 5.43 7.42
C ALA A 176 1.79 5.84 7.38
N ALA A 177 2.13 6.87 8.14
CA ALA A 177 3.50 7.33 8.31
C ALA A 177 3.69 7.76 9.76
N LEU A 178 4.76 7.24 10.38
CA LEU A 178 5.19 7.57 11.74
C LEU A 178 6.61 8.12 11.68
N HIS A 179 6.87 9.22 12.39
CA HIS A 179 8.23 9.77 12.48
C HIS A 179 8.44 10.53 13.80
N VAL A 180 9.61 10.36 14.41
CA VAL A 180 10.11 11.24 15.50
C VAL A 180 10.85 12.41 14.89
N LEU A 181 10.51 13.64 15.24
CA LEU A 181 11.12 14.83 14.62
C LEU A 181 12.56 15.02 15.12
N ASP A 182 13.47 15.45 14.24
CA ASP A 182 14.90 15.60 14.55
C ASP A 182 15.15 16.50 15.78
N GLU A 183 14.41 17.60 15.88
CA GLU A 183 14.56 18.52 17.02
C GLU A 183 14.17 17.88 18.36
N ASP A 184 13.27 16.88 18.36
CA ASP A 184 12.86 16.17 19.58
C ASP A 184 13.88 15.11 20.01
N VAL A 185 14.79 14.71 19.12
CA VAL A 185 15.93 13.84 19.44
C VAL A 185 16.96 14.61 20.28
N ASP A 186 17.23 15.86 19.92
CA ASP A 186 18.25 16.70 20.58
C ASP A 186 17.72 17.36 21.87
N SER A 187 16.41 17.64 21.97
CA SER A 187 15.78 18.27 23.15
C SER A 187 15.42 17.29 24.28
N ALA A 188 15.85 16.03 24.20
CA ALA A 188 15.44 14.91 25.07
C ALA A 188 15.99 14.99 26.52
N HIS A 189 15.79 16.12 27.20
CA HIS A 189 15.96 16.21 28.64
C HIS A 189 14.90 15.39 29.42
N ASP A 190 13.82 14.96 28.76
CA ASP A 190 12.87 13.97 29.29
C ASP A 190 12.75 12.75 28.35
N VAL A 191 13.68 11.81 28.51
CA VAL A 191 13.85 10.60 27.69
C VAL A 191 12.62 9.67 27.71
N LYS A 192 11.63 9.90 28.58
CA LYS A 192 10.55 8.94 28.83
C LYS A 192 9.39 9.05 27.84
N ASN A 193 9.10 10.22 27.29
CA ASN A 193 7.89 10.45 26.49
C ASN A 193 8.19 11.17 25.16
N VAL A 194 8.70 10.43 24.18
CA VAL A 194 9.05 10.99 22.87
C VAL A 194 7.78 11.11 22.01
N PRO A 195 7.37 12.32 21.58
CA PRO A 195 6.23 12.50 20.70
C PRO A 195 6.52 11.96 19.30
N VAL A 196 5.48 11.45 18.63
CA VAL A 196 5.56 10.88 17.29
C VAL A 196 4.55 11.57 16.37
N ALA A 197 5.03 12.15 15.27
CA ALA A 197 4.17 12.61 14.21
C ALA A 197 3.53 11.40 13.52
N ALA A 198 2.21 11.32 13.57
CA ALA A 198 1.46 10.16 13.09
C ALA A 198 0.37 10.57 12.11
N TRP A 199 0.57 10.22 10.85
CA TRP A 199 -0.34 10.49 9.75
C TRP A 199 -0.88 9.19 9.16
N ALA A 200 -2.10 9.24 8.65
CA ALA A 200 -2.74 8.11 8.00
C ALA A 200 -3.60 8.54 6.82
N ILE A 201 -3.78 7.62 5.88
CA ILE A 201 -4.79 7.70 4.83
C ILE A 201 -5.84 6.65 5.14
N ALA A 202 -7.09 7.06 5.30
CA ALA A 202 -8.22 6.16 5.47
C ALA A 202 -8.53 5.40 4.17
N SER A 203 -9.27 4.29 4.26
CA SER A 203 -9.56 3.44 3.07
C SER A 203 -10.39 4.13 1.98
N ASN A 204 -11.10 5.21 2.30
CA ASN A 204 -11.79 6.05 1.34
C ASN A 204 -10.87 7.10 0.66
N GLY A 205 -9.65 7.29 1.16
CA GLY A 205 -8.67 8.25 0.65
C GLY A 205 -8.54 9.53 1.48
N ASP A 206 -9.31 9.68 2.56
CA ASP A 206 -9.22 10.85 3.44
C ASP A 206 -7.89 10.84 4.22
N VAL A 207 -7.34 12.03 4.48
CA VAL A 207 -6.10 12.17 5.25
C VAL A 207 -6.41 12.51 6.69
N LEU A 208 -5.73 11.83 7.61
CA LEU A 208 -5.94 11.96 9.03
C LEU A 208 -4.59 12.19 9.74
N ILE A 209 -4.59 13.03 10.75
CA ILE A 209 -3.52 13.12 11.76
C ILE A 209 -4.01 12.48 13.06
N ARG A 210 -3.14 11.68 13.73
CA ARG A 210 -3.41 11.10 15.04
C ARG A 210 -2.74 11.94 16.13
N HIS A 211 -3.53 12.49 17.04
CA HIS A 211 -3.03 13.26 18.17
C HIS A 211 -2.60 12.37 19.33
N GLY A 212 -1.66 12.87 20.14
CA GLY A 212 -1.23 12.23 21.39
C GLY A 212 -0.37 10.97 21.25
N VAL A 213 0.13 10.68 20.04
CA VAL A 213 1.00 9.53 19.82
C VAL A 213 2.39 9.80 20.41
N SER A 214 2.83 8.91 21.28
CA SER A 214 4.16 8.99 21.90
C SER A 214 4.68 7.62 22.33
N SER A 215 5.94 7.55 22.78
CA SER A 215 6.51 6.30 23.34
C SER A 215 5.72 5.75 24.54
N LEU A 216 5.04 6.59 25.31
CA LEU A 216 4.16 6.17 26.43
C LEU A 216 2.70 5.98 26.03
N ASN A 217 2.28 6.58 24.91
CA ASN A 217 0.95 6.40 24.34
C ASN A 217 1.03 6.01 22.85
N PRO A 218 1.48 4.78 22.52
CA PRO A 218 1.65 4.37 21.11
C PRO A 218 0.36 4.38 20.28
N ARG A 219 -0.80 4.33 20.95
CA ARG A 219 -2.12 4.35 20.31
C ARG A 219 -2.54 5.78 19.91
N GLY A 220 -2.11 6.78 20.67
CA GLY A 220 -2.65 8.13 20.61
C GLY A 220 -4.15 8.19 20.94
N ASP A 221 -4.71 9.38 20.83
CA ASP A 221 -5.99 9.72 21.44
C ASP A 221 -7.10 9.85 20.40
N ALA A 222 -6.92 10.71 19.41
CA ALA A 222 -7.96 11.07 18.45
C ALA A 222 -7.43 11.24 17.03
N TRP A 223 -8.31 11.02 16.05
CA TRP A 223 -8.09 11.35 14.65
C TRP A 223 -8.65 12.74 14.35
N GLU A 224 -7.91 13.55 13.62
CA GLU A 224 -8.38 14.80 13.03
C GLU A 224 -8.27 14.70 11.51
N HIS A 225 -9.33 15.11 10.80
CA HIS A 225 -9.39 15.07 9.35
C HIS A 225 -8.72 16.30 8.74
N ILE A 226 -7.81 16.06 7.79
CA ILE A 226 -7.11 17.09 7.03
C ILE A 226 -7.69 17.11 5.63
N ALA A 227 -8.43 18.17 5.31
CA ALA A 227 -9.09 18.32 4.02
C ALA A 227 -8.06 18.21 2.87
N SER A 228 -8.45 17.47 1.83
CA SER A 228 -7.67 17.31 0.61
C SER A 228 -8.60 17.34 -0.59
N GLU A 229 -8.13 17.85 -1.72
CA GLU A 229 -8.94 17.98 -2.95
C GLU A 229 -9.08 16.65 -3.71
N GLN A 230 -8.20 15.69 -3.42
CA GLN A 230 -8.11 14.41 -4.12
C GLN A 230 -8.01 13.27 -3.11
N PRO A 231 -8.67 12.12 -3.34
CA PRO A 231 -8.47 10.93 -2.53
C PRO A 231 -7.01 10.45 -2.61
N LEU A 232 -6.36 10.29 -1.46
CA LEU A 232 -4.95 9.91 -1.38
C LEU A 232 -4.76 8.40 -1.28
N ILE A 233 -3.56 7.92 -1.64
CA ILE A 233 -3.22 6.48 -1.67
C ILE A 233 -1.88 6.13 -1.00
N ALA A 234 -0.98 7.11 -0.84
CA ALA A 234 0.31 6.90 -0.17
C ALA A 234 0.72 8.16 0.61
N ILE A 235 1.36 7.97 1.76
CA ILE A 235 1.84 9.06 2.63
C ILE A 235 3.22 8.75 3.21
N SER A 236 4.05 9.77 3.35
CA SER A 236 5.34 9.66 4.02
C SER A 236 5.65 10.94 4.78
N VAL A 237 6.23 10.78 5.97
CA VAL A 237 6.63 11.88 6.87
C VAL A 237 8.15 11.85 7.01
N GLY A 238 8.80 12.98 6.79
CA GLY A 238 10.24 13.12 6.91
C GLY A 238 10.72 13.56 8.30
N PRO A 239 12.05 13.59 8.51
CA PRO A 239 12.66 13.93 9.80
C PRO A 239 12.38 15.33 10.32
N THR A 240 12.08 16.26 9.43
CA THR A 240 11.70 17.65 9.78
C THR A 240 10.19 17.85 9.88
N GLY A 241 9.40 16.77 9.86
CA GLY A 241 7.94 16.81 9.91
C GLY A 241 7.26 17.07 8.56
N GLN A 242 8.04 17.20 7.49
CA GLN A 242 7.51 17.37 6.13
C GLN A 242 6.65 16.17 5.70
N VAL A 243 5.44 16.43 5.25
CA VAL A 243 4.48 15.41 4.82
C VAL A 243 4.31 15.46 3.31
N TRP A 244 4.49 14.30 2.68
CA TRP A 244 4.34 14.11 1.25
C TRP A 244 3.35 13.00 0.96
N THR A 245 2.53 13.19 -0.06
CA THR A 245 1.47 12.25 -0.40
C THR A 245 1.35 12.04 -1.90
N VAL A 246 0.75 10.92 -2.28
CA VAL A 246 0.35 10.61 -3.66
C VAL A 246 -1.16 10.42 -3.69
N ALA A 247 -1.82 11.12 -4.60
CA ALA A 247 -3.24 10.97 -4.90
C ALA A 247 -3.53 9.75 -5.78
N ARG A 248 -4.78 9.28 -5.77
CA ARG A 248 -5.21 8.15 -6.61
C ARG A 248 -5.00 8.37 -8.11
N ASN A 249 -5.05 9.63 -8.56
CA ASN A 249 -4.76 10.03 -9.94
C ASN A 249 -3.25 10.16 -10.24
N GLY A 250 -2.39 9.92 -9.25
CA GLY A 250 -0.94 9.94 -9.35
C GLY A 250 -0.28 11.31 -9.20
N MET A 251 -1.05 12.35 -8.84
CA MET A 251 -0.50 13.65 -8.45
C MET A 251 0.21 13.55 -7.10
N VAL A 252 1.26 14.35 -6.91
CA VAL A 252 2.01 14.43 -5.66
C VAL A 252 1.67 15.74 -4.96
N PHE A 253 1.49 15.68 -3.65
CA PHE A 253 1.24 16.86 -2.82
C PHE A 253 2.24 16.93 -1.66
N PHE A 254 2.60 18.16 -1.31
CA PHE A 254 3.40 18.51 -0.14
C PHE A 254 2.53 19.32 0.83
N ARG A 255 2.62 19.05 2.13
CA ARG A 255 1.89 19.82 3.16
C ARG A 255 2.75 21.00 3.65
N TYR A 256 2.31 22.22 3.36
CA TYR A 256 2.95 23.45 3.80
C TYR A 256 2.50 23.85 5.22
N GLY A 257 3.34 24.58 5.95
CA GLY A 257 2.98 25.24 7.22
C GLY A 257 3.08 24.37 8.47
N ILE A 258 3.57 23.13 8.35
CA ILE A 258 3.76 22.25 9.51
C ILE A 258 4.82 22.84 10.44
N SER A 259 4.46 22.98 11.71
CA SER A 259 5.36 23.40 12.79
C SER A 259 4.96 22.74 14.10
N ARG A 260 5.73 22.94 15.18
CA ARG A 260 5.36 22.46 16.52
C ARG A 260 4.05 23.07 17.02
N GLN A 261 3.81 24.34 16.70
CA GLN A 261 2.58 25.04 17.09
C GLN A 261 1.42 24.73 16.14
N ASN A 262 1.73 24.31 14.91
CA ASN A 262 0.76 23.95 13.88
C ASN A 262 1.09 22.58 13.27
N PRO A 263 0.89 21.46 13.98
CA PRO A 263 1.25 20.13 13.49
C PRO A 263 0.41 19.69 12.28
N CYS A 264 -0.78 20.27 12.09
CA CYS A 264 -1.65 20.01 10.95
C CYS A 264 -1.17 20.70 9.66
N GLY A 265 -0.36 21.75 9.78
CA GLY A 265 0.01 22.64 8.69
C GLY A 265 -1.18 23.38 8.09
N ASP A 266 -0.93 24.17 7.05
CA ASP A 266 -1.90 25.12 6.51
C ASP A 266 -2.59 24.59 5.25
N ALA A 267 -1.81 24.16 4.25
CA ALA A 267 -2.35 23.84 2.92
C ALA A 267 -1.58 22.70 2.23
N TRP A 268 -2.28 22.01 1.33
CA TRP A 268 -1.65 21.11 0.36
C TRP A 268 -1.19 21.92 -0.85
N GLN A 269 0.07 21.74 -1.22
CA GLN A 269 0.65 22.27 -2.45
C GLN A 269 0.88 21.13 -3.42
N GLN A 270 0.32 21.25 -4.62
CA GLN A 270 0.59 20.29 -5.69
C GLN A 270 2.03 20.45 -6.17
N VAL A 271 2.73 19.33 -6.32
CA VAL A 271 4.09 19.29 -6.86
C VAL A 271 4.03 18.80 -8.30
N GLU A 272 4.56 19.61 -9.22
CA GLU A 272 4.52 19.33 -10.64
C GLU A 272 5.32 18.06 -10.98
N ALA A 273 4.69 17.19 -11.78
CA ALA A 273 5.29 16.00 -12.36
C ALA A 273 5.57 16.25 -13.85
N PRO A 274 6.62 15.63 -14.44
CA PRO A 274 6.85 15.73 -15.88
C PRO A 274 5.64 15.24 -16.68
N ALA A 275 5.48 15.76 -17.90
CA ALA A 275 4.35 15.42 -18.75
C ALA A 275 4.19 13.90 -18.93
N GLY A 276 2.98 13.39 -18.67
CA GLY A 276 2.65 11.97 -18.78
C GLY A 276 3.16 11.08 -17.64
N VAL A 277 3.75 11.66 -16.60
CA VAL A 277 4.17 10.93 -15.39
C VAL A 277 3.07 10.96 -14.34
N THR A 278 2.80 9.80 -13.77
CA THR A 278 1.89 9.63 -12.63
C THR A 278 2.57 8.75 -11.58
N PHE A 279 2.60 9.20 -10.34
CA PHE A 279 3.25 8.49 -9.23
C PHE A 279 2.28 7.52 -8.54
N LYS A 280 2.82 6.53 -7.82
CA LYS A 280 2.02 5.58 -7.02
C LYS A 280 2.56 5.34 -5.61
N ALA A 281 3.80 5.73 -5.34
CA ALA A 281 4.39 5.67 -4.01
C ALA A 281 5.37 6.82 -3.82
N ILE A 282 5.54 7.25 -2.57
CA ILE A 282 6.44 8.31 -2.13
C ILE A 282 7.09 7.85 -0.83
N SER A 283 8.37 8.17 -0.64
CA SER A 283 9.09 7.92 0.60
C SER A 283 10.07 9.07 0.85
N VAL A 284 10.09 9.55 2.09
CA VAL A 284 10.85 10.73 2.53
C VAL A 284 11.77 10.33 3.66
N GLY A 285 13.03 10.74 3.58
CA GLY A 285 14.01 10.55 4.65
C GLY A 285 15.19 11.52 4.52
N ARG A 286 16.26 11.29 5.28
CA ARG A 286 17.47 12.13 5.25
C ARG A 286 18.19 12.09 3.90
N ALA A 287 18.09 10.96 3.18
CA ALA A 287 18.63 10.82 1.81
C ALA A 287 17.75 11.46 0.72
N GLY A 288 16.71 12.21 1.11
CA GLY A 288 15.87 13.00 0.21
C GLY A 288 14.45 12.45 0.07
N ILE A 289 13.81 12.85 -1.03
CA ILE A 289 12.41 12.53 -1.34
C ILE A 289 12.39 11.73 -2.62
N TRP A 290 11.88 10.50 -2.53
CA TRP A 290 11.89 9.55 -3.62
C TRP A 290 10.48 9.08 -3.93
N ALA A 291 10.18 9.01 -5.23
CA ALA A 291 8.88 8.57 -5.72
C ALA A 291 9.05 7.42 -6.72
N LEU A 292 8.03 6.57 -6.76
CA LEU A 292 7.92 5.48 -7.73
C LEU A 292 6.73 5.75 -8.64
N ASP A 293 6.95 5.74 -9.95
CA ASP A 293 5.90 5.99 -10.92
C ASP A 293 5.13 4.72 -11.35
N ASN A 294 4.04 4.91 -12.09
CA ASN A 294 3.25 3.80 -12.63
C ASN A 294 4.00 2.97 -13.69
N GLN A 295 5.10 3.49 -14.24
CA GLN A 295 6.01 2.78 -15.14
C GLN A 295 7.16 2.08 -14.40
N GLN A 296 7.10 2.01 -13.06
CA GLN A 296 8.06 1.31 -12.21
C GLN A 296 9.44 1.98 -12.17
N ARG A 297 9.53 3.27 -12.49
CA ARG A 297 10.76 4.06 -12.49
C ARG A 297 10.88 4.84 -11.19
N LEU A 298 12.09 4.91 -10.66
CA LEU A 298 12.40 5.76 -9.50
C LEU A 298 12.74 7.17 -9.94
N ALA A 299 12.22 8.14 -9.21
CA ALA A 299 12.60 9.53 -9.33
C ALA A 299 12.95 10.11 -7.95
N VAL A 300 13.97 10.96 -7.92
CA VAL A 300 14.35 11.74 -6.73
C VAL A 300 13.98 13.20 -6.96
N ARG A 301 13.42 13.86 -5.94
CA ARG A 301 13.15 15.30 -5.97
C ARG A 301 14.44 16.09 -5.75
N LYS A 302 14.70 17.10 -6.58
CA LYS A 302 15.95 17.88 -6.59
C LYS A 302 15.76 19.31 -6.09
N GLU A 303 16.87 19.93 -5.70
CA GLU A 303 16.97 21.34 -5.28
C GLU A 303 16.10 21.72 -4.09
N ILE A 304 15.89 20.76 -3.18
CA ILE A 304 15.21 20.99 -1.91
C ILE A 304 16.11 21.82 -1.00
N SER A 305 15.57 22.88 -0.42
CA SER A 305 16.26 23.71 0.57
C SER A 305 15.29 24.18 1.65
N ARG A 306 15.78 24.87 2.69
CA ARG A 306 14.90 25.41 3.75
C ARG A 306 13.92 26.46 3.24
N THR A 307 14.34 27.27 2.27
CA THR A 307 13.50 28.30 1.65
C THR A 307 12.68 27.78 0.47
N PHE A 308 13.00 26.57 -0.01
CA PHE A 308 12.31 25.91 -1.12
C PHE A 308 12.12 24.42 -0.80
N PRO A 309 11.28 24.11 0.21
CA PRO A 309 11.13 22.75 0.74
C PRO A 309 10.47 21.78 -0.25
N GLU A 310 9.71 22.27 -1.22
CA GLU A 310 9.12 21.48 -2.29
C GLU A 310 10.15 21.04 -3.36
N GLY A 311 11.31 21.70 -3.45
CA GLY A 311 12.30 21.49 -4.51
C GLY A 311 11.78 21.85 -5.91
N SER A 312 12.59 21.67 -6.96
CA SER A 312 12.26 22.15 -8.31
C SER A 312 11.70 21.09 -9.24
N HIS A 313 12.38 19.95 -9.39
CA HIS A 313 12.02 18.95 -10.40
C HIS A 313 12.29 17.51 -9.93
N TRP A 314 11.69 16.57 -10.66
CA TRP A 314 11.93 15.13 -10.50
C TRP A 314 13.06 14.69 -11.43
N GLN A 315 14.12 14.13 -10.87
CA GLN A 315 15.20 13.49 -11.63
C GLN A 315 14.98 11.98 -11.62
N PHE A 316 14.73 11.39 -12.78
CA PHE A 316 14.58 9.95 -12.94
C PHE A 316 15.93 9.25 -12.93
N LEU A 317 15.99 8.11 -12.26
CA LEU A 317 17.16 7.25 -12.32
C LEU A 317 17.18 6.49 -13.63
N PRO A 318 18.35 6.31 -14.26
CA PRO A 318 18.48 5.41 -15.38
C PRO A 318 18.14 3.98 -14.92
N ASN A 319 17.47 3.21 -15.78
CA ASN A 319 17.23 1.79 -15.52
C ASN A 319 18.59 1.09 -15.34
N ALA A 320 18.76 0.36 -14.24
CA ALA A 320 20.02 -0.32 -13.93
C ALA A 320 20.35 -1.33 -15.04
N ALA A 321 21.44 -1.10 -15.78
CA ALA A 321 21.89 -1.93 -16.91
C ALA A 321 22.54 -3.26 -16.49
N ASN A 322 22.65 -3.55 -15.19
CA ASN A 322 23.41 -4.70 -14.66
C ASN A 322 22.61 -6.02 -14.63
N ILE A 323 21.59 -6.17 -15.47
CA ILE A 323 20.83 -7.42 -15.58
C ILE A 323 21.41 -8.23 -16.75
N PRO A 324 21.85 -9.49 -16.55
CA PRO A 324 22.39 -10.34 -17.62
C PRO A 324 21.43 -10.43 -18.82
N PRO A 325 21.95 -10.59 -20.05
CA PRO A 325 21.18 -10.55 -21.30
C PRO A 325 20.12 -11.66 -21.47
N HIS A 326 19.97 -12.57 -20.49
CA HIS A 326 19.07 -13.72 -20.56
C HIS A 326 17.79 -13.59 -19.72
N THR A 327 17.56 -12.43 -19.09
CA THR A 327 16.31 -12.14 -18.35
C THR A 327 15.45 -11.16 -19.13
N GLU A 328 14.30 -11.62 -19.62
CA GLU A 328 13.32 -10.81 -20.36
C GLU A 328 12.77 -9.64 -19.50
N GLN A 329 13.32 -8.44 -19.72
CA GLN A 329 12.63 -7.14 -19.81
C GLN A 329 11.54 -6.75 -18.79
N GLN A 330 11.89 -6.61 -17.50
CA GLN A 330 11.27 -5.59 -16.64
C GLN A 330 12.31 -4.92 -15.72
N CYS A 331 13.10 -3.99 -16.27
CA CYS A 331 13.92 -3.11 -15.45
C CYS A 331 13.01 -2.08 -14.76
N GLY A 332 12.74 -2.27 -13.47
CA GLY A 332 11.91 -1.38 -12.68
C GLY A 332 11.87 -1.78 -11.21
N PHE A 333 11.18 -0.99 -10.40
CA PHE A 333 11.10 -1.17 -8.95
C PHE A 333 9.65 -1.33 -8.48
N ARG A 334 9.42 -2.20 -7.49
CA ARG A 334 8.11 -2.42 -6.88
C ARG A 334 7.83 -1.46 -5.72
N SER A 335 8.87 -1.07 -4.99
CA SER A 335 8.77 -0.24 -3.77
C SER A 335 10.09 0.47 -3.48
N VAL A 336 9.98 1.57 -2.73
CA VAL A 336 11.10 2.38 -2.23
C VAL A 336 10.88 2.73 -0.76
N SER A 337 11.96 2.80 0.01
CA SER A 337 12.00 3.27 1.39
C SER A 337 13.25 4.14 1.58
N VAL A 338 13.10 5.27 2.27
CA VAL A 338 14.15 6.28 2.42
C VAL A 338 14.39 6.56 3.90
N GLY A 339 15.62 6.35 4.35
CA GLY A 339 16.13 6.76 5.66
C GLY A 339 17.38 7.62 5.47
N ALA A 340 18.48 7.27 6.16
CA ALA A 340 19.82 7.77 5.85
C ALA A 340 20.34 7.24 4.50
N GLU A 341 19.78 6.12 4.04
CA GLU A 341 20.06 5.49 2.75
C GLU A 341 18.74 5.24 2.00
N VAL A 342 18.83 4.96 0.71
CA VAL A 342 17.69 4.65 -0.15
C VAL A 342 17.68 3.17 -0.45
N TRP A 343 16.60 2.49 -0.07
CA TRP A 343 16.38 1.08 -0.34
C TRP A 343 15.23 0.92 -1.34
N ALA A 344 15.46 0.14 -2.41
CA ALA A 344 14.44 -0.14 -3.40
C ALA A 344 14.43 -1.63 -3.77
N ILE A 345 13.25 -2.17 -4.06
CA ILE A 345 13.06 -3.57 -4.43
C ILE A 345 12.80 -3.64 -5.94
N SER A 346 13.63 -4.36 -6.68
CA SER A 346 13.48 -4.58 -8.12
C SER A 346 12.24 -5.43 -8.45
N LEU A 347 11.74 -5.28 -9.67
CA LEU A 347 10.86 -6.26 -10.31
C LEU A 347 11.75 -7.40 -10.81
N ASN A 348 11.72 -8.55 -10.14
CA ASN A 348 12.36 -9.77 -10.63
C ASN A 348 11.44 -10.51 -11.60
#